data_AF-A0A2E9FV63-F1
#
_entry.id   AF-A0A2E9FV63-F1
#
_cell.length_a   1.000
_cell.length_b   1.000
_cell.length_c   1.000
_cell.angle_alpha   90.00
_cell.angle_beta   90.00
_cell.angle_gamma   90.00
#
_symmetry.space_group_name_H-M   'P 1'
#
loop_
_entity.id
_entity.type
_entity.pdbx_description
1 polymer ?
#
loop_
_entity_poly.entity_id
_entity_poly.type
_entity_poly.pdbx_seq_one_letter_code
_entity_poly.pdbx_strand_id
1 'polypeptide(L)'
;MLFNVSYNDEKIKNKINSLVGDSFSLLERLKKGGIGSGKLIITKADKEIENLLILDKNINYCNIEKRKNGIIIMFRSLLETFALVIPYYKLIIFKVTADEYTFNIDHKFLKIKVKNKSDHNFIRSITDDKVKNSSSYIT
;
A
#
# COMPACT_ATOMS: atom_id res chain seq x y z
N MET A 1 0.39 9.10 4.00
CA MET A 1 1.68 9.79 4.26
C MET A 1 2.70 9.27 3.25
N LEU A 2 3.40 10.14 2.52
CA LEU A 2 4.28 9.76 1.40
C LEU A 2 5.75 9.95 1.81
N PHE A 3 6.58 8.93 1.62
CA PHE A 3 7.99 8.95 2.00
C PHE A 3 8.87 8.49 0.83
N ASN A 4 10.02 9.12 0.64
CA ASN A 4 11.09 8.56 -0.17
C ASN A 4 11.87 7.55 0.68
N VAL A 5 11.91 6.29 0.24
CA VAL A 5 12.54 5.16 0.95
C VAL A 5 13.70 4.56 0.16
N SER A 6 14.26 5.33 -0.77
CA SER A 6 15.39 4.89 -1.61
C SER A 6 16.66 4.65 -0.80
N TYR A 7 16.81 5.39 0.30
CA TYR A 7 17.94 5.30 1.21
C TYR A 7 17.50 4.70 2.54
N ASN A 8 18.39 3.94 3.17
CA ASN A 8 18.16 3.39 4.50
C ASN A 8 18.29 4.52 5.53
N ASP A 9 17.15 5.11 5.90
CA ASP A 9 17.05 6.13 6.94
C ASP A 9 16.26 5.56 8.13
N GLU A 10 16.92 5.46 9.29
CA GLU A 10 16.32 4.93 10.52
C GLU A 10 15.16 5.79 11.04
N LYS A 11 15.20 7.12 10.86
CA LYS A 11 14.12 8.01 11.27
C LYS A 11 12.88 7.77 10.43
N ILE A 12 13.05 7.63 9.11
CA ILE A 12 11.95 7.28 8.21
C ILE A 12 11.40 5.91 8.57
N LYS A 13 12.27 4.90 8.73
CA LYS A 13 11.86 3.54 9.11
C LYS A 13 11.07 3.51 10.41
N ASN A 14 11.55 4.18 11.46
CA ASN A 14 10.87 4.26 12.75
C ASN A 14 9.51 4.96 12.63
N LYS A 15 9.42 6.01 11.80
CA LYS A 15 8.15 6.70 11.52
C LYS A 15 7.17 5.82 10.74
N ILE A 16 7.65 5.01 9.81
CA ILE A 16 6.80 4.03 9.11
C ILE A 16 6.30 2.97 10.11
N ASN A 17 7.20 2.40 10.91
CA ASN A 17 6.84 1.37 11.89
C ASN A 17 5.85 1.90 12.94
N SER A 18 5.96 3.15 13.39
CA SER A 18 5.00 3.73 14.34
C SER A 18 3.60 3.90 13.74
N LEU A 19 3.50 4.10 12.42
CA LEU A 19 2.22 4.30 11.72
C LEU A 19 1.52 2.99 11.37
N VAL A 20 2.26 2.00 10.86
CA VAL A 20 1.69 0.76 10.30
C VAL A 20 2.18 -0.50 11.00
N GLY A 21 2.97 -0.38 12.06
CA GLY A 21 3.56 -1.50 12.79
C GLY A 21 4.76 -2.13 12.06
N ASP A 22 5.48 -2.99 12.79
CA ASP A 22 6.64 -3.71 12.28
C ASP A 22 6.30 -4.71 11.16
N SER A 23 7.36 -5.12 10.44
CA SER A 23 7.27 -6.15 9.41
C SER A 23 6.82 -7.44 10.07
N PHE A 24 6.07 -8.24 9.32
CA PHE A 24 5.85 -9.62 9.73
C PHE A 24 7.18 -10.39 9.70
N SER A 25 7.43 -11.16 10.76
CA SER A 25 8.51 -12.15 10.81
C SER A 25 8.33 -13.20 9.71
N LEU A 26 9.39 -13.95 9.38
CA LEU A 26 9.32 -14.97 8.33
C LEU A 26 8.20 -16.01 8.60
N LEU A 27 8.03 -16.42 9.86
CA LEU A 27 6.98 -17.36 10.26
C LEU A 27 5.57 -16.76 10.09
N GLU A 28 5.36 -15.50 10.46
CA GLU A 28 4.08 -14.80 10.26
C GLU A 28 3.75 -14.66 8.78
N ARG A 29 4.76 -14.36 7.94
CA ARG A 29 4.59 -14.22 6.48
C ARG A 29 4.10 -15.52 5.85
N LEU A 30 4.67 -16.65 6.25
CA LEU A 30 4.25 -17.98 5.79
C LEU A 30 2.83 -18.32 6.25
N LYS A 31 2.52 -18.09 7.54
CA LYS A 31 1.17 -18.33 8.09
C LYS A 31 0.09 -17.48 7.41
N LYS A 32 0.44 -16.29 6.92
CA LYS A 32 -0.48 -15.40 6.18
C LYS A 32 -0.61 -15.72 4.69
N GLY A 33 0.15 -16.69 4.17
CA GLY A 33 0.15 -17.01 2.75
C GLY A 33 0.79 -15.92 1.86
N GLY A 34 1.69 -15.13 2.44
CA GLY A 34 2.29 -13.96 1.81
C GLY A 34 1.72 -12.63 2.33
N ILE A 35 2.56 -11.59 2.23
CA ILE A 35 2.24 -10.24 2.73
C ILE A 35 2.38 -9.16 1.65
N GLY A 36 2.94 -9.50 0.49
CA GLY A 36 3.16 -8.57 -0.62
C GLY A 36 2.30 -8.93 -1.81
N SER A 37 1.84 -7.93 -2.55
CA SER A 37 1.19 -8.14 -3.84
C SER A 37 2.21 -8.48 -4.93
N GLY A 38 1.73 -9.05 -6.03
CA GLY A 38 2.43 -8.99 -7.30
C GLY A 38 2.59 -7.54 -7.81
N LYS A 39 3.15 -7.38 -9.02
CA LYS A 39 3.30 -6.07 -9.68
C LYS A 39 1.95 -5.58 -10.22
N LEU A 40 1.42 -4.52 -9.62
CA LEU A 40 0.14 -3.90 -9.98
C LEU A 40 0.36 -2.60 -10.76
N ILE A 41 -0.65 -2.10 -11.47
CA ILE A 41 -0.55 -0.88 -12.29
C ILE A 41 -1.28 0.26 -11.59
N ILE A 42 -0.63 1.42 -11.43
CA ILE A 42 -1.28 2.66 -11.03
C ILE A 42 -1.89 3.28 -12.29
N THR A 43 -3.20 3.50 -12.29
CA THR A 43 -3.94 4.10 -13.41
C THR A 43 -4.22 5.58 -13.19
N LYS A 44 -4.34 6.01 -11.93
CA LYS A 44 -4.53 7.41 -11.55
C LYS A 44 -4.07 7.63 -10.11
N ALA A 45 -3.66 8.83 -9.78
CA ALA A 45 -3.35 9.21 -8.41
C ALA A 45 -3.79 10.65 -8.11
N ASP A 46 -3.67 11.07 -6.86
CA ASP A 46 -3.75 12.48 -6.50
C ASP A 46 -2.56 13.28 -7.09
N LYS A 47 -2.71 14.61 -7.15
CA LYS A 47 -1.77 15.50 -7.82
C LYS A 47 -0.32 15.39 -7.31
N GLU A 48 -0.11 15.18 -6.02
CA GLU A 48 1.24 15.07 -5.46
C GLU A 48 1.95 13.82 -5.99
N ILE A 49 1.22 12.70 -6.04
CA ILE A 49 1.74 11.42 -6.51
C ILE A 49 1.81 11.40 -8.04
N GLU A 50 0.82 11.95 -8.73
CA GLU A 50 0.81 12.09 -10.19
C GLU A 50 2.02 12.90 -10.67
N ASN A 51 2.37 13.99 -9.99
CA ASN A 51 3.56 14.79 -10.31
C ASN A 51 4.87 13.99 -10.22
N LEU A 52 4.94 12.95 -9.37
CA LEU A 52 6.09 12.05 -9.32
C LEU A 52 6.03 11.04 -10.46
N LEU A 53 4.86 10.42 -10.66
CA LEU A 53 4.67 9.39 -11.67
C LEU A 53 4.93 9.88 -13.10
N ILE A 54 4.62 11.14 -13.43
CA ILE A 54 4.86 11.71 -14.77
C ILE A 54 6.33 12.00 -15.07
N LEU A 55 7.21 12.00 -14.05
CA LEU A 55 8.65 12.22 -14.25
C LEU A 55 9.28 11.04 -15.00
N ASP A 56 8.68 9.86 -14.87
CA ASP A 56 9.07 8.65 -15.59
C ASP A 56 8.14 8.44 -16.80
N LYS A 57 8.70 8.11 -17.97
CA LYS A 57 7.92 7.87 -19.20
C LYS A 57 7.41 6.42 -19.29
N ASN A 58 7.51 5.65 -18.22
CA ASN A 58 7.16 4.24 -18.16
C ASN A 58 5.74 4.00 -17.64
N ILE A 59 5.28 2.75 -17.76
CA ILE A 59 4.06 2.31 -17.07
C ILE A 59 4.29 2.42 -15.56
N ASN A 60 3.38 3.12 -14.88
CA ASN A 60 3.41 3.29 -13.44
C ASN A 60 3.01 2.00 -12.73
N TYR A 61 3.98 1.36 -12.10
CA TYR A 61 3.76 0.13 -11.34
C TYR A 61 3.87 0.37 -9.84
N CYS A 62 3.16 -0.45 -9.07
CA CYS A 62 3.28 -0.49 -7.63
C CYS A 62 3.23 -1.90 -7.05
N ASN A 63 3.67 -2.01 -5.81
CA ASN A 63 3.52 -3.17 -4.96
C ASN A 63 2.87 -2.74 -3.64
N ILE A 64 2.03 -3.59 -3.08
CA ILE A 64 1.38 -3.36 -1.80
C ILE A 64 1.93 -4.36 -0.79
N GLU A 65 2.48 -3.87 0.31
CA GLU A 65 2.90 -4.66 1.46
C GLU A 65 1.90 -4.52 2.61
N LYS A 66 1.45 -5.63 3.17
CA LYS A 66 0.67 -5.67 4.41
C LYS A 66 1.59 -5.56 5.61
N ARG A 67 1.15 -4.80 6.59
CA ARG A 67 1.79 -4.60 7.89
C ARG A 67 0.83 -4.96 9.02
N LYS A 68 1.34 -4.99 10.25
CA LYS A 68 0.53 -5.32 11.44
C LYS A 68 -0.66 -4.37 11.61
N ASN A 69 -0.45 -3.07 11.39
CA ASN A 69 -1.43 -1.99 11.62
C ASN A 69 -1.75 -1.17 10.36
N GLY A 70 -1.39 -1.65 9.16
CA GLY A 70 -1.71 -0.94 7.92
C GLY A 70 -1.12 -1.59 6.68
N ILE A 71 -0.95 -0.79 5.64
CA ILE A 71 -0.30 -1.19 4.39
C ILE A 71 0.72 -0.13 3.95
N ILE A 72 1.62 -0.55 3.06
CA ILE A 72 2.54 0.32 2.35
C ILE A 72 2.33 0.07 0.85
N ILE A 73 2.03 1.12 0.09
CA ILE A 73 1.99 1.07 -1.37
C ILE A 73 3.28 1.69 -1.88
N MET A 74 4.15 0.86 -2.45
CA MET A 74 5.44 1.29 -2.98
C MET A 74 5.37 1.44 -4.50
N PHE A 75 5.93 2.53 -5.02
CA PHE A 75 6.07 2.77 -6.46
C PHE A 75 7.40 3.46 -6.74
N ARG A 76 7.86 3.41 -7.98
CA ARG A 76 9.08 4.09 -8.41
C ARG A 76 8.76 5.34 -9.21
N SER A 77 9.62 6.34 -9.07
CA SER A 77 9.67 7.52 -9.91
C SER A 77 11.13 7.80 -10.19
N LEU A 78 11.53 7.80 -11.46
CA LEU A 78 12.94 7.83 -11.86
C LEU A 78 13.73 6.68 -11.19
N LEU A 79 14.79 7.01 -10.46
CA LEU A 79 15.62 6.05 -9.72
C LEU A 79 15.21 5.92 -8.24
N GLU A 80 14.18 6.64 -7.81
CA GLU A 80 13.75 6.68 -6.42
C GLU A 80 12.53 5.77 -6.18
N THR A 81 12.45 5.22 -4.98
CA THR A 81 11.32 4.43 -4.48
C THR A 81 10.56 5.24 -3.45
N PHE A 82 9.26 5.43 -3.70
CA PHE A 82 8.35 6.11 -2.80
C PHE A 82 7.41 5.11 -2.15
N ALA A 83 7.08 5.37 -0.88
CA ALA A 83 6.18 4.57 -0.07
C ALA A 83 5.01 5.44 0.40
N LEU A 84 3.81 5.14 -0.10
CA LEU A 84 2.57 5.65 0.47
C LEU A 84 2.15 4.74 1.63
N VAL A 85 2.34 5.25 2.84
CA VAL A 85 2.08 4.54 4.09
C VAL A 85 0.68 4.87 4.57
N ILE A 86 -0.13 3.83 4.78
CA ILE A 86 -1.55 3.94 5.11
C ILE A 86 -1.90 3.05 6.31
N PRO A 87 -2.11 3.64 7.51
CA PRO A 87 -2.66 2.91 8.64
C PRO A 87 -4.07 2.40 8.37
N TYR A 88 -4.43 1.23 8.92
CA TYR A 88 -5.73 0.60 8.68
C TYR A 88 -6.92 1.48 9.10
N TYR A 89 -6.78 2.24 10.18
CA TYR A 89 -7.84 3.13 10.67
C TYR A 89 -8.10 4.33 9.72
N LYS A 90 -7.17 4.68 8.83
CA LYS A 90 -7.34 5.72 7.80
C LYS A 90 -7.63 5.15 6.41
N LEU A 91 -7.41 3.86 6.21
CA LEU A 91 -7.47 3.22 4.90
C LEU A 91 -8.90 3.07 4.41
N ILE A 92 -9.23 3.68 3.27
CA ILE A 92 -10.52 3.45 2.60
C ILE A 92 -10.24 2.79 1.25
N ILE A 93 -10.83 1.61 1.03
CA ILE A 93 -10.73 0.85 -0.23
C ILE A 93 -12.12 0.72 -0.82
N PHE A 94 -12.28 1.07 -2.10
CA PHE A 94 -13.49 0.74 -2.86
C PHE A 94 -13.15 0.26 -4.26
N LYS A 95 -13.97 -0.66 -4.77
CA LYS A 95 -13.87 -1.19 -6.12
C LYS A 95 -14.60 -0.25 -7.08
N VAL A 96 -13.89 0.30 -8.06
CA VAL A 96 -14.45 1.26 -9.03
C VAL A 96 -15.01 0.55 -10.26
N THR A 97 -14.26 -0.43 -10.77
CA THR A 97 -14.65 -1.27 -11.91
C THR A 97 -14.33 -2.73 -11.59
N ALA A 98 -14.57 -3.65 -12.53
CA ALA A 98 -14.26 -5.07 -12.35
C ALA A 98 -12.80 -5.31 -11.92
N ASP A 99 -11.87 -4.52 -12.46
CA ASP A 99 -10.42 -4.74 -12.32
C ASP A 99 -9.67 -3.54 -11.71
N GLU A 100 -10.38 -2.57 -11.12
CA GLU A 100 -9.76 -1.36 -10.56
C GLU A 100 -10.28 -1.05 -9.15
N TYR A 101 -9.34 -0.76 -8.26
CA TYR A 101 -9.59 -0.39 -6.88
C TYR A 101 -9.01 0.99 -6.60
N THR A 102 -9.72 1.80 -5.80
CA THR A 102 -9.16 3.03 -5.26
C THR A 102 -8.77 2.82 -3.80
N PHE A 103 -7.54 3.20 -3.46
CA PHE A 103 -7.01 3.27 -2.11
C PHE A 103 -6.92 4.74 -1.71
N ASN A 104 -7.58 5.13 -0.61
CA ASN A 104 -7.61 6.51 -0.14
C ASN A 104 -7.01 6.61 1.27
N ILE A 105 -6.37 7.75 1.52
CA ILE A 105 -5.89 8.18 2.84
C ILE A 105 -5.95 9.70 2.92
N ASP A 106 -6.68 10.23 3.90
CA ASP A 106 -6.85 11.67 4.12
C ASP A 106 -7.24 12.38 2.79
N HIS A 107 -6.36 13.21 2.22
CA HIS A 107 -6.59 13.93 0.95
C HIS A 107 -5.92 13.29 -0.28
N LYS A 108 -5.38 12.06 -0.16
CA LYS A 108 -4.64 11.36 -1.21
C LYS A 108 -5.39 10.12 -1.68
N PHE A 109 -5.22 9.77 -2.95
CA PHE A 109 -5.78 8.55 -3.51
C PHE A 109 -4.88 7.92 -4.58
N LEU A 110 -4.92 6.60 -4.70
CA LEU A 110 -4.38 5.83 -5.82
C LEU A 110 -5.45 4.93 -6.40
N LYS A 111 -5.61 4.96 -7.72
CA LYS A 111 -6.33 3.94 -8.48
C LYS A 111 -5.35 2.89 -8.99
N ILE A 112 -5.63 1.64 -8.64
CA ILE A 112 -4.76 0.51 -8.91
C ILE A 112 -5.55 -0.53 -9.70
N LYS A 113 -5.04 -0.87 -10.88
CA LYS A 113 -5.56 -1.94 -11.72
C LYS A 113 -4.94 -3.28 -11.35
N VAL A 114 -5.79 -4.27 -11.17
CA VAL A 114 -5.43 -5.67 -10.91
C VAL A 114 -5.61 -6.51 -12.18
N LYS A 115 -4.98 -7.69 -12.23
CA LYS A 115 -4.95 -8.52 -13.46
C LYS A 115 -5.61 -9.87 -13.29
N ASN A 116 -5.53 -10.46 -12.11
CA ASN A 116 -5.90 -11.86 -11.90
C ASN A 116 -6.66 -12.05 -10.58
N LYS A 117 -7.24 -13.25 -10.42
CA LYS A 117 -7.99 -13.62 -9.21
C LYS A 117 -7.14 -13.53 -7.94
N SER A 118 -5.84 -13.84 -8.00
CA SER A 118 -4.96 -13.71 -6.84
C SER A 118 -4.78 -12.26 -6.38
N ASP A 119 -4.73 -11.29 -7.30
CA ASP A 119 -4.66 -9.87 -6.96
C ASP A 119 -5.95 -9.41 -6.24
N HIS A 120 -7.12 -9.84 -6.74
CA HIS A 120 -8.39 -9.58 -6.07
C HIS A 120 -8.44 -10.18 -4.67
N ASN A 121 -7.99 -11.44 -4.52
CA ASN A 121 -7.93 -12.12 -3.23
C ASN A 121 -6.97 -11.41 -2.28
N PHE A 122 -5.84 -10.90 -2.79
CA PHE A 122 -4.88 -10.14 -2.00
C PHE A 122 -5.52 -8.86 -1.45
N ILE A 123 -6.19 -8.06 -2.29
CA ILE A 123 -6.89 -6.85 -1.84
C ILE A 123 -7.98 -7.17 -0.83
N ARG A 124 -8.75 -8.24 -1.05
CA ARG A 124 -9.74 -8.72 -0.06
C ARG A 124 -9.10 -9.04 1.29
N SER A 125 -7.94 -9.68 1.29
CA SER A 125 -7.20 -9.99 2.53
C SER A 125 -6.75 -8.73 3.28
N ILE A 126 -6.51 -7.62 2.58
CA ILE A 126 -6.22 -6.31 3.21
C ILE A 126 -7.48 -5.80 3.93
N THR A 127 -8.65 -5.91 3.30
CA THR A 127 -9.92 -5.52 3.93
C THR A 127 -10.20 -6.38 5.17
N ASP A 128 -9.94 -7.69 5.10
CA ASP A 128 -10.10 -8.59 6.25
C ASP A 128 -9.13 -8.24 7.39
N ASP A 129 -7.87 -7.95 7.08
CA ASP A 129 -6.86 -7.52 8.06
C ASP A 129 -7.26 -6.17 8.69
N LYS A 130 -7.82 -5.22 7.91
CA LYS A 130 -8.37 -3.95 8.40
C LYS A 130 -9.52 -4.17 9.39
N VAL A 131 -10.48 -5.05 9.08
CA VAL A 131 -11.63 -5.31 9.95
C VAL A 131 -11.17 -5.91 11.28
N LYS A 132 -10.25 -6.88 11.25
CA LYS A 132 -9.68 -7.48 12.46
C LYS A 132 -8.96 -6.45 13.33
N ASN A 133 -8.24 -5.52 12.70
CA ASN A 133 -7.56 -4.44 13.41
C ASN A 133 -8.56 -3.42 13.98
N SER A 134 -9.70 -3.17 13.31
CA SER A 134 -10.71 -2.24 13.82
C SER A 134 -11.34 -2.64 15.14
N SER A 135 -11.49 -3.95 15.39
CA SER A 135 -11.99 -4.47 16.67
C SER A 135 -11.09 -4.12 17.86
N SER A 136 -9.79 -3.87 17.62
CA SER A 136 -8.84 -3.49 18.68
C SER A 136 -8.88 -2.00 19.07
N TYR A 137 -9.67 -1.17 18.38
CA TYR A 137 -9.84 0.25 18.71
C TYR A 137 -11.11 0.57 19.51
N ILE A 138 -11.99 -0.44 19.72
CA ILE A 138 -13.30 -0.28 20.38
C ILE A 138 -13.26 -0.84 21.82
N THR A 139 -12.07 -1.18 22.32
CA THR A 139 -11.85 -1.65 23.71
C THR A 139 -11.14 -0.57 24.49
#